data_AF-A0A932BRK2-F1
#
_entry.id   AF-A0A932BRK2-F1
#
_cell.length_a   1.000
_cell.length_b   1.000
_cell.length_c   1.000
_cell.angle_alpha   90.00
_cell.angle_beta   90.00
_cell.angle_gamma   90.00
#
_symmetry.space_group_name_H-M   'P 1'
#
loop_
_entity.id
_entity.type
_entity.pdbx_description
1 polymer ?
#
loop_
_entity_poly.entity_id
_entity_poly.type
_entity_poly.pdbx_seq_one_letter_code
_entity_poly.pdbx_strand_id
1 'polypeptide(L)'
;MTAPTESKTNFAGTYFDRDAVLRLTNLARILSWVVLSIYILTALLSLFQFLPQYFSGLFYSKGMSTIDVLNLFSPYLTQPLPGIFYFVGLQAISSALLIFLDVEDSTRRAARN
;
A
#
# COMPACT_ATOMS: atom_id res chain seq x y z
N MET A 1 36.86 35.62 -11.81
CA MET A 1 37.20 34.19 -11.87
C MET A 1 35.92 33.41 -11.64
N THR A 2 35.28 32.96 -12.72
CA THR A 2 34.05 32.16 -12.67
C THR A 2 34.44 30.70 -12.55
N ALA A 3 34.06 30.04 -11.45
CA ALA A 3 34.26 28.59 -11.28
C ALA A 3 33.53 27.85 -12.43
N PRO A 4 34.17 26.84 -13.05
CA PRO A 4 33.48 26.03 -14.05
C PRO A 4 32.37 25.25 -13.33
N THR A 5 31.13 25.45 -13.75
CA THR A 5 30.02 24.59 -13.37
C THR A 5 30.34 23.18 -13.85
N GLU A 6 30.62 22.27 -12.92
CA GLU A 6 30.73 20.85 -13.19
C GLU A 6 29.47 20.41 -13.94
N SER A 7 29.60 20.19 -15.25
CA SER A 7 28.53 19.60 -16.03
C SER A 7 28.40 18.17 -15.54
N LYS A 8 27.25 17.86 -14.96
CA LYS A 8 26.87 16.49 -14.66
C LYS A 8 26.99 15.72 -15.97
N THR A 9 28.02 14.89 -16.06
CA THR A 9 28.21 13.98 -17.17
C THR A 9 27.06 12.99 -17.09
N ASN A 10 26.03 13.25 -17.89
CA ASN A 10 25.02 12.27 -18.23
C ASN A 10 25.74 11.11 -18.92
N PHE A 11 26.23 10.17 -18.11
CA PHE A 11 26.71 8.90 -18.61
C PHE A 11 25.51 8.23 -19.29
N ALA A 12 25.67 7.83 -20.54
CA ALA A 12 24.63 7.25 -21.38
C ALA A 12 24.08 5.88 -20.90
N GLY A 13 24.42 5.47 -19.66
CA GLY A 13 24.02 4.22 -19.01
C GLY A 13 23.31 4.42 -17.67
N THR A 14 22.70 5.58 -17.42
CA THR A 14 21.87 5.83 -16.21
C THR A 14 20.41 5.61 -16.60
N TYR A 15 19.93 4.37 -16.57
CA TYR A 15 18.54 4.06 -16.94
C TYR A 15 17.56 4.43 -15.81
N PHE A 16 18.01 4.46 -14.55
CA PHE A 16 17.24 5.00 -13.43
C PHE A 16 18.03 5.98 -12.57
N ASP A 17 17.38 7.08 -12.19
CA ASP A 17 17.88 7.96 -11.12
C ASP A 17 17.65 7.27 -9.78
N ARG A 18 18.74 6.79 -9.16
CA ARG A 18 18.73 6.11 -7.85
C ARG A 18 17.98 6.90 -6.79
N ASP A 19 18.15 8.23 -6.76
CA ASP A 19 17.50 9.07 -5.76
C ASP A 19 15.99 9.13 -5.99
N ALA A 20 15.55 9.14 -7.25
CA ALA A 20 14.13 9.09 -7.60
C ALA A 20 13.50 7.73 -7.23
N VAL A 21 14.19 6.61 -7.51
CA VAL A 21 13.71 5.25 -7.17
C VAL A 21 13.60 5.08 -5.66
N LEU A 22 14.59 5.53 -4.89
CA LEU A 22 14.55 5.47 -3.42
C LEU A 22 13.44 6.35 -2.82
N ARG A 23 13.22 7.54 -3.39
CA ARG A 23 12.09 8.40 -2.99
C ARG A 23 10.75 7.74 -3.27
N LEU A 24 10.58 7.16 -4.47
CA LEU A 24 9.34 6.47 -4.85
C LEU A 24 9.10 5.22 -3.99
N THR A 25 10.14 4.47 -3.69
CA THR A 25 10.10 3.30 -2.80
C THR A 25 9.61 3.68 -1.40
N ASN A 26 10.17 4.75 -0.83
CA ASN A 26 9.76 5.25 0.48
C ASN A 26 8.32 5.79 0.46
N LEU A 27 7.93 6.48 -0.61
CA LEU A 27 6.57 6.98 -0.79
C LEU A 27 5.57 5.82 -0.89
N ALA A 28 5.86 4.81 -1.71
CA ALA A 28 5.03 3.61 -1.83
C ALA A 28 4.86 2.89 -0.49
N ARG A 29 5.93 2.80 0.31
CA ARG A 29 5.89 2.22 1.66
C ARG A 29 5.07 3.06 2.64
N ILE A 30 5.16 4.39 2.59
CA ILE A 30 4.33 5.25 3.45
C ILE A 30 2.87 5.16 3.03
N LEU A 31 2.59 5.22 1.72
CA LEU A 31 1.25 5.12 1.17
C LEU A 31 0.60 3.77 1.48
N SER A 32 1.35 2.66 1.45
CA SER A 32 0.80 1.35 1.82
C SER A 32 0.22 1.38 3.23
N TRP A 33 0.97 1.90 4.21
CA TRP A 33 0.51 2.04 5.59
C TRP A 33 -0.64 3.02 5.74
N VAL A 34 -0.63 4.14 5.01
CA VAL A 34 -1.73 5.12 5.03
C VAL A 34 -3.02 4.49 4.52
N VAL A 35 -2.97 3.81 3.36
CA VAL A 35 -4.13 3.14 2.77
C VAL A 35 -4.65 2.06 3.73
N LEU A 36 -3.77 1.20 4.27
CA LEU A 36 -4.17 0.18 5.23
C LEU A 36 -4.87 0.78 6.45
N SER A 37 -4.31 1.86 6.99
CA SER A 37 -4.88 2.56 8.15
C SER A 37 -6.27 3.12 7.85
N ILE A 38 -6.47 3.72 6.67
CA ILE A 38 -7.79 4.23 6.24
C ILE A 38 -8.80 3.09 6.18
N TYR A 39 -8.46 1.95 5.57
CA TYR A 39 -9.38 0.81 5.48
C TYR A 39 -9.71 0.21 6.85
N ILE A 40 -8.71 0.09 7.74
CA ILE A 40 -8.92 -0.40 9.12
C ILE A 40 -9.82 0.57 9.89
N LEU A 41 -9.52 1.88 9.86
CA LEU A 41 -10.35 2.89 10.52
C LEU A 41 -11.78 2.89 9.99
N THR A 42 -11.94 2.76 8.67
CA THR A 42 -13.26 2.68 8.04
C THR A 42 -14.02 1.44 8.53
N ALA A 43 -13.37 0.27 8.57
CA ALA A 43 -14.00 -0.96 9.07
C ALA A 43 -14.38 -0.86 10.55
N LEU A 44 -13.52 -0.25 11.39
CA LEU A 44 -13.81 -0.01 12.80
C LEU A 44 -14.98 0.95 12.99
N LEU A 45 -15.04 2.04 12.23
CA LEU A 45 -16.15 2.99 12.27
C LEU A 45 -17.46 2.34 11.82
N SER A 46 -17.43 1.55 10.73
CA SER A 46 -18.58 0.80 10.25
C SER A 46 -19.08 -0.21 11.29
N LEU A 47 -18.17 -0.94 11.95
CA LEU A 47 -18.52 -1.88 13.01
C LEU A 47 -19.09 -1.15 14.25
N PHE A 48 -18.48 -0.02 14.62
CA PHE A 48 -18.94 0.80 15.73
C PHE A 48 -20.34 1.37 15.49
N GLN A 49 -20.68 1.73 14.25
CA GLN A 49 -22.03 2.16 13.87
C GLN A 49 -23.02 0.99 13.82
N PHE A 50 -22.57 -0.18 13.38
CA PHE A 50 -23.38 -1.39 13.30
C PHE A 50 -23.85 -1.87 14.67
N LEU A 51 -22.98 -1.84 15.69
CA LEU A 51 -23.32 -2.35 17.03
C LEU A 51 -24.58 -1.68 17.64
N PRO A 52 -24.71 -0.35 17.74
CA PRO A 52 -25.92 0.31 18.20
C PRO A 52 -27.16 -0.03 17.37
N GLN A 53 -27.03 -0.12 16.04
CA GLN A 53 -28.14 -0.46 15.14
C GLN A 53 -28.58 -1.93 15.31
N TYR A 54 -27.64 -2.81 15.60
CA TYR A 54 -27.91 -4.20 15.94
C TYR A 54 -28.64 -4.29 17.28
N PHE A 55 -28.13 -3.66 18.34
CA PHE A 55 -28.78 -3.71 19.66
C PHE A 55 -30.12 -2.98 19.72
N SER A 56 -30.35 -1.97 18.88
CA SER A 56 -31.63 -1.26 18.82
C SER A 56 -32.76 -2.06 18.17
N GLY A 57 -32.49 -3.27 17.67
CA GLY A 57 -33.49 -4.11 17.03
C GLY A 57 -33.68 -3.83 15.54
N LEU A 58 -32.94 -2.87 14.97
CA LEU A 58 -33.18 -2.34 13.61
C LEU A 58 -33.03 -3.40 12.50
N PHE A 59 -32.20 -4.42 12.74
CA PHE A 59 -31.96 -5.52 11.80
C PHE A 59 -32.80 -6.77 12.08
N TYR A 60 -33.58 -6.81 13.16
CA TYR A 60 -34.37 -7.98 13.51
C TYR A 60 -35.74 -7.94 12.83
N SER A 61 -35.89 -8.77 11.81
CA SER A 61 -37.16 -9.02 11.12
C SER A 61 -37.80 -10.33 11.60
N LYS A 62 -39.14 -10.38 11.69
CA LYS A 62 -39.86 -11.61 12.04
C LYS A 62 -39.60 -12.68 10.98
N GLY A 63 -39.05 -13.83 11.40
CA GLY A 63 -38.70 -14.95 10.53
C GLY A 63 -37.23 -15.05 10.16
N MET A 64 -36.37 -14.16 10.68
CA MET A 64 -34.93 -14.19 10.46
C MET A 64 -34.29 -15.41 11.14
N SER A 65 -33.53 -16.19 10.39
CA SER A 65 -32.78 -17.34 10.90
C SER A 65 -31.47 -16.90 11.56
N THR A 66 -30.86 -17.78 12.37
CA THR A 66 -29.52 -17.54 12.92
C THR A 66 -28.44 -17.40 11.83
N ILE A 67 -28.66 -17.98 10.64
CA ILE A 67 -27.77 -17.85 9.48
C ILE A 67 -27.86 -16.44 8.90
N ASP A 68 -29.05 -15.86 8.85
CA ASP A 68 -29.24 -14.48 8.36
C ASP A 68 -28.56 -13.47 9.29
N VAL A 69 -28.59 -13.73 10.60
CA VAL A 69 -27.86 -12.93 11.60
C VAL A 69 -26.35 -13.03 11.39
N LEU A 70 -25.81 -14.20 11.08
CA LEU A 70 -24.38 -14.34 10.77
C LEU A 70 -24.01 -13.64 9.45
N ASN A 71 -24.87 -13.70 8.44
CA ASN A 71 -24.66 -13.02 7.17
C ASN A 71 -24.61 -11.49 7.32
N LEU A 72 -25.28 -10.90 8.31
CA LEU A 72 -25.17 -9.47 8.63
C LEU A 72 -23.73 -9.05 8.99
N PHE A 73 -22.91 -9.95 9.55
CA PHE A 73 -21.52 -9.65 9.90
C PHE A 73 -20.55 -9.81 8.72
N SER A 74 -20.93 -10.55 7.68
CA SER A 74 -20.06 -10.86 6.53
C SER A 74 -19.47 -9.60 5.86
N PRO A 75 -20.23 -8.52 5.59
CA PRO A 75 -19.69 -7.32 4.95
C PRO A 75 -18.55 -6.70 5.75
N TYR A 76 -18.70 -6.60 7.07
CA TYR A 76 -17.73 -5.99 7.97
C TYR A 76 -16.42 -6.78 8.07
N LEU A 77 -16.49 -8.12 7.95
CA LEU A 77 -15.30 -8.99 7.91
C LEU A 77 -14.54 -8.88 6.58
N THR A 78 -15.26 -8.68 5.47
CA THR A 78 -14.66 -8.56 4.13
C THR A 78 -14.16 -7.14 3.82
N GLN A 79 -14.69 -6.12 4.51
CA GLN A 79 -14.35 -4.71 4.32
C GLN A 79 -12.85 -4.34 4.43
N PRO A 80 -12.03 -4.94 5.33
CA PRO A 80 -10.59 -4.65 5.38
C PRO A 80 -9.78 -5.38 4.29
N LEU A 81 -10.35 -6.39 3.60
CA LEU A 81 -9.61 -7.19 2.62
C LEU A 81 -9.01 -6.35 1.49
N PRO A 82 -9.74 -5.42 0.83
CA PRO A 82 -9.15 -4.56 -0.18
C PRO A 82 -7.97 -3.74 0.35
N GLY A 83 -8.05 -3.24 1.60
CA GLY A 83 -6.95 -2.53 2.25
C GLY A 83 -5.70 -3.38 2.41
N ILE A 84 -5.86 -4.65 2.78
CA ILE A 84 -4.77 -5.63 2.86
C ILE A 84 -4.18 -5.88 1.46
N PHE A 85 -5.02 -6.06 0.44
CA PHE A 85 -4.55 -6.24 -0.93
C PHE A 85 -3.74 -5.04 -1.44
N TYR A 86 -4.21 -3.81 -1.22
CA TYR A 86 -3.47 -2.61 -1.59
C TYR A 86 -2.17 -2.46 -0.81
N PHE A 87 -2.17 -2.79 0.48
CA PHE A 87 -0.97 -2.78 1.31
C PHE A 87 0.08 -3.73 0.75
N VAL A 88 -0.28 -4.99 0.52
CA VAL A 88 0.62 -6.01 -0.02
C VAL A 88 1.09 -5.62 -1.43
N GLY A 89 0.19 -5.12 -2.28
CA GLY A 89 0.53 -4.69 -3.64
C GLY A 89 1.54 -3.55 -3.66
N LEU A 90 1.31 -2.50 -2.87
CA LEU A 90 2.25 -1.37 -2.78
C LEU A 90 3.58 -1.78 -2.14
N GLN A 91 3.55 -2.68 -1.16
CA GLN A 91 4.76 -3.22 -0.55
C GLN A 91 5.56 -4.06 -1.54
N ALA A 92 4.89 -4.89 -2.35
CA ALA A 92 5.52 -5.67 -3.40
C ALA A 92 6.15 -4.79 -4.48
N ILE A 93 5.49 -3.71 -4.89
CA ILE A 93 6.05 -2.72 -5.84
C ILE A 93 7.30 -2.05 -5.25
N SER A 94 7.24 -1.64 -3.98
CA SER A 94 8.39 -1.06 -3.27
C SER A 94 9.59 -2.01 -3.26
N SER A 95 9.37 -3.29 -2.94
CA SER A 95 10.42 -4.32 -2.97
C SER A 95 10.94 -4.61 -4.38
N ALA A 96 10.07 -4.65 -5.40
CA ALA A 96 10.48 -4.86 -6.78
C ALA A 96 11.39 -3.73 -7.30
N LEU A 97 11.05 -2.47 -6.98
CA LEU A 97 11.87 -1.31 -7.35
C LEU A 97 13.28 -1.38 -6.75
N LEU A 98 13.41 -1.84 -5.50
CA LEU A 98 14.71 -2.03 -4.86
C LEU A 98 15.53 -3.15 -5.53
N ILE A 99 14.88 -4.26 -5.89
CA ILE A 99 15.56 -5.36 -6.60
C ILE A 99 16.09 -4.88 -7.95
N PHE A 100 15.31 -4.11 -8.72
CA PHE A 100 15.79 -3.56 -9.99
C PHE A 100 16.99 -2.64 -9.81
N LEU A 101 16.98 -1.80 -8.77
CA LEU A 101 18.11 -0.93 -8.45
C LEU A 101 19.36 -1.74 -8.08
N ASP A 102 19.22 -2.80 -7.29
CA ASP A 102 20.34 -3.67 -6.90
C ASP A 102 20.93 -4.41 -8.11
N VAL A 103 20.09 -4.86 -9.06
CA VAL A 103 20.53 -5.49 -10.31
C VAL A 103 21.27 -4.51 -11.21
N GLU A 104 20.77 -3.27 -11.35
CA GLU A 104 21.44 -2.21 -12.11
C GLU A 104 22.82 -1.89 -11.51
N ASP A 105 22.88 -1.72 -10.18
CA ASP A 105 24.13 -1.43 -9.47
C ASP A 105 25.15 -2.57 -9.58
N SER A 106 24.68 -3.82 -9.64
CA SER A 106 25.53 -5.00 -9.82
C SER A 106 26.05 -5.11 -11.25
N THR A 107 25.20 -4.85 -12.24
CA THR A 107 25.55 -4.86 -13.67
C THR A 107 26.55 -3.75 -14.00
N ARG A 108 26.36 -2.56 -13.41
CA ARG A 108 27.29 -1.43 -13.54
C ARG A 108 28.67 -1.73 -12.95
N ARG A 109 28.72 -2.43 -11.82
CA ARG A 109 30.00 -2.86 -11.20
C ARG A 109 30.70 -3.94 -12.04
N ALA A 110 29.94 -4.89 -12.58
CA ALA A 110 30.48 -5.93 -13.44
C ALA A 110 31.02 -5.38 -14.78
N ALA A 111 30.39 -4.37 -15.37
CA ALA A 111 30.83 -3.74 -16.61
C ALA A 111 32.05 -2.79 -16.44
N ARG A 112 32.44 -2.49 -15.20
CA ARG A 112 33.58 -1.61 -14.89
C ARG A 112 34.87 -2.41 -14.61
N ASN A 113 34.77 -3.73 -14.47
CA ASN A 113 35.88 -4.69 -14.40
C ASN A 113 36.08 -5.36 -15.77
#